data_AF-A0A1V5V5A5-F1
#
_entry.id   AF-A0A1V5V5A5-F1
#
_cell.length_a   1.000
_cell.length_b   1.000
_cell.length_c   1.000
_cell.angle_alpha   90.00
_cell.angle_beta   90.00
_cell.angle_gamma   90.00
#
_symmetry.space_group_name_H-M   'P 1'
#
loop_
_entity.id
_entity.type
_entity.pdbx_description
1 polymer ?
#
loop_
_entity_poly.entity_id
_entity_poly.type
_entity_poly.pdbx_seq_one_letter_code
_entity_poly.pdbx_strand_id
1 'polypeptide(L)'
;MRTIIGICAFLRCIGLKTISIPNSVTDIQEAAFASCMNVNNLTIPNGIDSIKSTAFSDLALTALNIPSSVKYIGRNAFEGLKFTNLVIPNTVTTIDTYAFQGSLVTSVILGTSVDYVGYGAFFSCYDLYQFTCKSKTPPYIDPTAFGWDDYLNTLFVPCNSKTIYETTDVWKDFPNIREKFIYTITVNSNNIAWGTVSKSTPNCTDTFSTLNATAKTGYIFIQWNDGNTDNPRTVNLTQDTTITAIFALNNAIEDVDIFKNLKIYPNPTTNQLNIDFYQNIIKEIHIYDILGKEVSHMQINNSMINLHTETWENGMYLIKIISENGSTIKLVRKE
;
A
#
# COMPACT_ATOMS: atom_id res chain seq x y z
N MET A 1 11.79 -5.79 25.23
CA MET A 1 10.72 -6.34 26.08
C MET A 1 9.66 -6.90 25.14
N ARG A 2 9.28 -8.19 25.25
CA ARG A 2 8.16 -8.72 24.45
C ARG A 2 6.86 -8.31 25.13
N THR A 3 5.97 -7.67 24.39
CA THR A 3 4.65 -7.29 24.89
C THR A 3 3.66 -8.27 24.29
N ILE A 4 3.01 -9.06 25.14
CA ILE A 4 2.25 -10.23 24.72
C ILE A 4 0.80 -10.10 25.19
N ILE A 5 -0.14 -10.46 24.33
CA ILE A 5 -1.52 -10.77 24.74
C ILE A 5 -1.59 -12.27 25.01
N GLY A 6 -1.81 -12.63 26.26
CA GLY A 6 -1.70 -14.00 26.76
C GLY A 6 -2.75 -14.97 26.19
N ILE A 7 -2.51 -16.26 26.42
CA ILE A 7 -3.41 -17.35 26.02
C ILE A 7 -4.79 -17.09 26.63
N CYS A 8 -5.84 -17.17 25.81
CA CYS A 8 -7.24 -16.98 26.22
C CYS A 8 -7.55 -15.64 26.92
N ALA A 9 -6.72 -14.60 26.79
CA ALA A 9 -6.83 -13.37 27.59
C ALA A 9 -8.21 -12.69 27.52
N PHE A 10 -8.87 -12.75 26.36
CA PHE A 10 -10.21 -12.23 26.11
C PHE A 10 -11.14 -13.30 25.55
N LEU A 11 -10.87 -14.58 25.82
CA LEU A 11 -11.72 -15.68 25.36
C LEU A 11 -13.18 -15.46 25.77
N ARG A 12 -14.10 -15.51 24.80
CA ARG A 12 -15.55 -15.36 24.99
C ARG A 12 -15.96 -14.03 25.66
N CYS A 13 -15.19 -12.96 25.48
CA CYS A 13 -15.60 -11.62 25.90
C CYS A 13 -16.73 -11.07 25.01
N ILE A 14 -17.95 -11.61 25.17
CA ILE A 14 -19.13 -11.28 24.36
C ILE A 14 -19.57 -9.81 24.47
N GLY A 15 -19.12 -9.07 25.49
CA GLY A 15 -19.37 -7.62 25.61
C GLY A 15 -18.46 -6.76 24.72
N LEU A 16 -17.38 -7.32 24.18
CA LEU A 16 -16.40 -6.59 23.39
C LEU A 16 -16.94 -6.29 21.98
N LYS A 17 -16.86 -5.03 21.57
CA LYS A 17 -17.36 -4.56 20.25
C LYS A 17 -16.24 -4.26 19.26
N THR A 18 -15.10 -3.83 19.77
CA THR A 18 -13.94 -3.43 18.96
C THR A 18 -12.66 -3.91 19.63
N ILE A 19 -11.65 -4.23 18.81
CA ILE A 19 -10.29 -4.56 19.27
C ILE A 19 -9.31 -3.63 18.56
N SER A 20 -8.63 -2.79 19.34
CA SER A 20 -7.50 -1.99 18.87
C SER A 20 -6.25 -2.42 19.63
N ILE A 21 -5.37 -3.15 18.95
CA ILE A 21 -4.14 -3.69 19.54
C ILE A 21 -3.01 -2.69 19.30
N PRO A 22 -2.32 -2.22 20.36
CA PRO A 22 -1.21 -1.28 20.21
C PRO A 22 -0.06 -1.88 19.39
N ASN A 23 0.63 -1.06 18.60
CA ASN A 23 1.81 -1.45 17.82
C ASN A 23 3.00 -1.95 18.68
N SER A 24 2.97 -1.74 20.00
CA SER A 24 3.97 -2.28 20.91
C SER A 24 3.79 -3.77 21.20
N VAL A 25 2.62 -4.35 20.89
CA VAL A 25 2.34 -5.79 21.04
C VAL A 25 3.10 -6.56 19.96
N THR A 26 3.95 -7.48 20.39
CA THR A 26 4.79 -8.31 19.52
C THR A 26 4.21 -9.69 19.28
N ASP A 27 3.33 -10.17 20.16
CA ASP A 27 2.75 -11.51 20.08
C ASP A 27 1.30 -11.55 20.58
N ILE A 28 0.45 -12.29 19.87
CA ILE A 28 -0.93 -12.59 20.24
C ILE A 28 -1.05 -14.11 20.35
N GLN A 29 -1.28 -14.61 21.56
CA GLN A 29 -1.21 -16.04 21.84
C GLN A 29 -2.51 -16.78 21.45
N GLU A 30 -2.47 -18.10 21.61
CA GLU A 30 -3.58 -19.01 21.31
C GLU A 30 -4.89 -18.56 21.97
N ALA A 31 -5.96 -18.60 21.18
CA ALA A 31 -7.33 -18.26 21.58
C ALA A 31 -7.50 -16.89 22.28
N ALA A 32 -6.54 -15.96 22.12
CA ALA A 32 -6.51 -14.69 22.84
C ALA A 32 -7.82 -13.89 22.72
N PHE A 33 -8.49 -13.91 21.57
CA PHE A 33 -9.76 -13.23 21.32
C PHE A 33 -10.86 -14.16 20.78
N ALA A 34 -10.69 -15.47 20.91
CA ALA A 34 -11.64 -16.45 20.39
C ALA A 34 -13.05 -16.21 20.92
N SER A 35 -14.05 -16.36 20.06
CA SER A 35 -15.48 -16.23 20.38
C SER A 35 -15.89 -14.89 21.01
N CYS A 36 -15.17 -13.79 20.72
CA CYS A 36 -15.66 -12.44 20.97
C CYS A 36 -16.70 -12.05 19.90
N MET A 37 -17.85 -12.73 19.90
CA MET A 37 -18.83 -12.75 18.81
C MET A 37 -19.43 -11.38 18.42
N ASN A 38 -19.26 -10.33 19.24
CA ASN A 38 -19.75 -8.99 18.94
C ASN A 38 -18.66 -8.04 18.40
N VAL A 39 -17.42 -8.52 18.25
CA VAL A 39 -16.34 -7.74 17.65
C VAL A 39 -16.52 -7.67 16.15
N ASN A 40 -16.78 -6.46 15.65
CA ASN A 40 -16.96 -6.19 14.21
C ASN A 40 -15.79 -5.41 13.59
N ASN A 41 -14.86 -4.93 14.41
CA ASN A 41 -13.67 -4.22 13.98
C ASN A 41 -12.45 -4.72 14.76
N LEU A 42 -11.43 -5.16 14.03
CA LEU A 42 -10.14 -5.60 14.52
C LEU A 42 -9.04 -4.94 13.70
N THR A 43 -8.07 -4.33 14.37
CA THR A 43 -6.79 -3.95 13.76
C THR A 43 -5.68 -4.82 14.34
N ILE A 44 -5.08 -5.66 13.49
CA ILE A 44 -3.86 -6.42 13.83
C ILE A 44 -2.66 -5.50 13.58
N PRO A 45 -1.75 -5.32 14.54
CA PRO A 45 -0.64 -4.39 14.39
C PRO A 45 0.42 -4.95 13.44
N ASN A 46 1.16 -4.06 12.80
CA ASN A 46 2.37 -4.43 12.07
C ASN A 46 3.40 -5.01 13.05
N GLY A 47 4.10 -6.07 12.64
CA GLY A 47 5.13 -6.72 13.45
C GLY A 47 4.70 -8.08 14.03
N ILE A 48 3.40 -8.42 13.96
CA ILE A 48 2.94 -9.79 14.23
C ILE A 48 3.33 -10.67 13.04
N ASP A 49 4.13 -11.71 13.29
CA ASP A 49 4.60 -12.65 12.26
C ASP A 49 3.73 -13.90 12.13
N SER A 50 2.93 -14.22 13.14
CA SER A 50 2.18 -15.47 13.26
C SER A 50 0.85 -15.21 13.96
N ILE A 51 -0.25 -15.56 13.29
CA ILE A 51 -1.56 -15.63 13.92
C ILE A 51 -1.69 -17.02 14.56
N LYS A 52 -1.73 -17.08 15.88
CA LYS A 52 -1.76 -18.34 16.64
C LYS A 52 -3.10 -19.04 16.54
N SER A 53 -3.11 -20.32 16.95
CA SER A 53 -4.30 -21.17 16.88
C SER A 53 -5.50 -20.48 17.51
N THR A 54 -6.62 -20.47 16.79
CA THR A 54 -7.92 -19.98 17.28
C THR A 54 -7.89 -18.50 17.73
N ALA A 55 -6.83 -17.73 17.49
CA ALA A 55 -6.63 -16.42 18.11
C ALA A 55 -7.78 -15.44 17.84
N PHE A 56 -8.41 -15.53 16.66
CA PHE A 56 -9.52 -14.68 16.22
C PHE A 56 -10.68 -15.50 15.64
N SER A 57 -10.94 -16.70 16.17
CA SER A 57 -12.10 -17.50 15.75
C SER A 57 -13.42 -16.87 16.22
N ASP A 58 -14.49 -17.11 15.46
CA ASP A 58 -15.88 -16.72 15.78
C ASP A 58 -16.06 -15.24 16.14
N LEU A 59 -15.42 -14.36 15.37
CA LEU A 59 -15.65 -12.92 15.41
C LEU A 59 -16.68 -12.50 14.35
N ALA A 60 -17.42 -11.42 14.62
CA ALA A 60 -18.36 -10.81 13.67
C ALA A 60 -17.71 -9.75 12.77
N LEU A 61 -16.45 -9.96 12.37
CA LEU A 61 -15.71 -9.03 11.53
C LEU A 61 -16.40 -8.88 10.17
N THR A 62 -16.58 -7.64 9.74
CA THR A 62 -17.12 -7.30 8.41
C THR A 62 -16.01 -7.17 7.35
N ALA A 63 -14.77 -6.99 7.79
CA ALA A 63 -13.57 -6.99 6.97
C ALA A 63 -12.37 -7.45 7.80
N LEU A 64 -11.35 -8.00 7.13
CA LEU A 64 -10.10 -8.40 7.74
C LEU A 64 -8.94 -7.86 6.91
N ASN A 65 -8.06 -7.09 7.56
CA ASN A 65 -6.77 -6.73 7.00
C ASN A 65 -5.67 -7.54 7.71
N ILE A 66 -5.08 -8.49 7.01
CA ILE A 66 -3.93 -9.25 7.52
C ILE A 66 -2.67 -8.43 7.20
N PRO A 67 -1.88 -8.01 8.20
CA PRO A 67 -0.68 -7.21 7.96
C PRO A 67 0.37 -7.94 7.12
N SER A 68 1.17 -7.19 6.36
CA SER A 68 2.29 -7.72 5.57
C SER A 68 3.46 -8.26 6.41
N SER A 69 3.41 -8.14 7.74
CA SER A 69 4.37 -8.83 8.61
C SER A 69 4.03 -10.30 8.83
N VAL A 70 2.77 -10.70 8.62
CA VAL A 70 2.30 -12.06 8.91
C VAL A 70 2.86 -13.03 7.87
N LYS A 71 3.43 -14.12 8.38
CA LYS A 71 3.98 -15.26 7.62
C LYS A 71 3.17 -16.54 7.82
N TYR A 72 2.56 -16.71 9.00
CA TYR A 72 1.87 -17.94 9.37
C TYR A 72 0.46 -17.66 9.88
N ILE A 73 -0.52 -18.37 9.34
CA ILE A 73 -1.91 -18.38 9.85
C ILE A 73 -2.18 -19.75 10.45
N GLY A 74 -2.34 -19.80 11.77
CA GLY A 74 -2.46 -21.05 12.51
C GLY A 74 -3.83 -21.69 12.45
N ARG A 75 -3.87 -22.90 13.03
CA ARG A 75 -5.07 -23.72 13.10
C ARG A 75 -6.29 -22.95 13.61
N ASN A 76 -7.42 -23.03 12.90
CA ASN A 76 -8.68 -22.38 13.27
C ASN A 76 -8.57 -20.85 13.56
N ALA A 77 -7.47 -20.18 13.16
CA ALA A 77 -7.16 -18.82 13.59
C ALA A 77 -8.25 -17.79 13.26
N PHE A 78 -8.96 -18.01 12.16
CA PHE A 78 -10.00 -17.17 11.58
C PHE A 78 -11.23 -18.00 11.21
N GLU A 79 -11.54 -19.04 12.00
CA GLU A 79 -12.74 -19.85 11.84
C GLU A 79 -14.02 -19.01 12.02
N GLY A 80 -15.05 -19.29 11.21
CA GLY A 80 -16.42 -18.81 11.43
C GLY A 80 -16.68 -17.34 11.08
N LEU A 81 -15.79 -16.67 10.35
CA LEU A 81 -15.88 -15.23 10.08
C LEU A 81 -16.96 -14.86 9.05
N LYS A 82 -17.43 -13.62 9.11
CA LYS A 82 -18.65 -13.15 8.40
C LYS A 82 -18.38 -12.21 7.22
N PHE A 83 -17.13 -12.03 6.83
CA PHE A 83 -16.78 -11.22 5.65
C PHE A 83 -16.74 -12.08 4.38
N THR A 84 -16.98 -11.43 3.24
CA THR A 84 -17.11 -12.08 1.94
C THR A 84 -15.83 -12.08 1.11
N ASN A 85 -14.94 -11.12 1.33
CA ASN A 85 -13.69 -11.00 0.56
C ASN A 85 -12.49 -11.21 1.47
N LEU A 86 -11.65 -12.19 1.12
CA LEU A 86 -10.41 -12.49 1.83
C LEU A 86 -9.21 -12.21 0.93
N VAL A 87 -8.27 -11.43 1.45
CA VAL A 87 -6.95 -11.24 0.83
C VAL A 87 -5.89 -11.78 1.78
N ILE A 88 -5.19 -12.82 1.33
CA ILE A 88 -3.99 -13.32 1.99
C ILE A 88 -2.78 -12.54 1.44
N PRO A 89 -2.01 -11.84 2.28
CA PRO A 89 -0.86 -11.05 1.84
C PRO A 89 0.22 -11.88 1.16
N ASN A 90 1.03 -11.21 0.33
CA ASN A 90 2.19 -11.82 -0.34
C ASN A 90 3.26 -12.34 0.62
N THR A 91 3.14 -12.13 1.93
CA THR A 91 4.12 -12.55 2.95
C THR A 91 3.73 -13.82 3.68
N VAL A 92 2.47 -14.24 3.59
CA VAL A 92 1.99 -15.48 4.22
C VAL A 92 2.51 -16.67 3.43
N THR A 93 3.21 -17.56 4.10
CA THR A 93 3.73 -18.81 3.53
C THR A 93 2.87 -20.02 3.85
N THR A 94 2.15 -19.97 4.97
CA THR A 94 1.41 -21.13 5.48
C THR A 94 0.03 -20.73 5.99
N ILE A 95 -0.99 -21.42 5.48
CA ILE A 95 -2.36 -21.39 5.97
C ILE A 95 -2.65 -22.78 6.53
N ASP A 96 -2.76 -22.87 7.85
CA ASP A 96 -2.82 -24.15 8.57
C ASP A 96 -4.25 -24.74 8.60
N THR A 97 -4.37 -25.92 9.20
CA THR A 97 -5.61 -26.69 9.31
C THR A 97 -6.80 -25.86 9.77
N TYR A 98 -7.90 -25.89 9.03
CA TYR A 98 -9.15 -25.20 9.35
C TYR A 98 -9.03 -23.68 9.57
N ALA A 99 -7.95 -23.03 9.12
CA ALA A 99 -7.67 -21.62 9.41
C ALA A 99 -8.85 -20.68 9.15
N PHE A 100 -9.64 -20.93 8.10
CA PHE A 100 -10.82 -20.15 7.71
C PHE A 100 -12.10 -20.99 7.63
N GLN A 101 -12.14 -22.16 8.26
CA GLN A 101 -13.31 -23.06 8.22
C GLN A 101 -14.61 -22.31 8.55
N GLY A 102 -15.68 -22.61 7.82
CA GLY A 102 -17.03 -22.07 8.09
C GLY A 102 -17.16 -20.55 7.92
N SER A 103 -16.17 -19.90 7.30
CA SER A 103 -16.24 -18.47 6.99
C SER A 103 -17.13 -18.21 5.78
N LEU A 104 -17.80 -17.06 5.74
CA LEU A 104 -18.70 -16.67 4.66
C LEU A 104 -17.99 -16.05 3.45
N VAL A 105 -16.74 -16.47 3.21
CA VAL A 105 -15.92 -15.96 2.12
C VAL A 105 -16.49 -16.42 0.79
N THR A 106 -16.69 -15.48 -0.13
CA THR A 106 -17.15 -15.73 -1.50
C THR A 106 -16.02 -15.56 -2.52
N SER A 107 -15.03 -14.75 -2.19
CA SER A 107 -13.80 -14.54 -2.97
C SER A 107 -12.56 -14.60 -2.08
N VAL A 108 -11.58 -15.40 -2.50
CA VAL A 108 -10.28 -15.52 -1.83
C VAL A 108 -9.16 -15.20 -2.81
N ILE A 109 -8.21 -14.37 -2.37
CA ILE A 109 -6.98 -14.06 -3.10
C ILE A 109 -5.79 -14.56 -2.28
N LEU A 110 -5.04 -15.54 -2.81
CA LEU A 110 -3.77 -15.99 -2.24
C LEU A 110 -2.62 -15.12 -2.74
N GLY A 111 -1.81 -14.65 -1.80
CA GLY A 111 -0.58 -13.92 -2.06
C GLY A 111 0.49 -14.79 -2.73
N THR A 112 1.53 -14.15 -3.26
CA THR A 112 2.57 -14.82 -4.07
C THR A 112 3.45 -15.81 -3.32
N SER A 113 3.58 -15.70 -1.99
CA SER A 113 4.48 -16.54 -1.19
C SER A 113 3.77 -17.67 -0.45
N VAL A 114 2.47 -17.87 -0.66
CA VAL A 114 1.76 -19.00 -0.05
C VAL A 114 2.34 -20.28 -0.63
N ASP A 115 2.89 -21.14 0.21
CA ASP A 115 3.50 -22.42 -0.17
C ASP A 115 2.63 -23.62 0.24
N TYR A 116 1.84 -23.46 1.31
CA TYR A 116 1.04 -24.53 1.91
C TYR A 116 -0.34 -24.04 2.36
N VAL A 117 -1.38 -24.76 1.93
CA VAL A 117 -2.76 -24.65 2.42
C VAL A 117 -3.18 -25.99 3.01
N GLY A 118 -3.42 -26.02 4.31
CA GLY A 118 -3.63 -27.24 5.08
C GLY A 118 -5.03 -27.83 5.01
N TYR A 119 -5.13 -29.01 5.60
CA TYR A 119 -6.36 -29.79 5.76
C TYR A 119 -7.55 -28.92 6.18
N GLY A 120 -8.58 -28.88 5.35
CA GLY A 120 -9.82 -28.14 5.60
C GLY A 120 -9.68 -26.63 5.81
N ALA A 121 -8.59 -26.00 5.38
CA ALA A 121 -8.36 -24.56 5.59
C ALA A 121 -9.56 -23.67 5.20
N PHE A 122 -10.33 -24.08 4.19
CA PHE A 122 -11.57 -23.45 3.70
C PHE A 122 -12.76 -24.41 3.74
N PHE A 123 -12.74 -25.41 4.63
CA PHE A 123 -13.84 -26.36 4.81
C PHE A 123 -15.13 -25.61 5.19
N SER A 124 -16.29 -26.02 4.66
CA SER A 124 -17.59 -25.37 4.91
C SER A 124 -17.66 -23.88 4.53
N CYS A 125 -16.77 -23.37 3.67
CA CYS A 125 -16.92 -22.07 3.03
C CYS A 125 -17.89 -22.17 1.84
N TYR A 126 -19.18 -22.40 2.14
CA TYR A 126 -20.20 -22.82 1.16
C TYR A 126 -20.45 -21.84 0.00
N ASP A 127 -20.19 -20.55 0.20
CA ASP A 127 -20.41 -19.52 -0.80
C ASP A 127 -19.13 -19.16 -1.60
N LEU A 128 -18.03 -19.88 -1.39
CA LEU A 128 -16.76 -19.63 -2.05
C LEU A 128 -16.82 -20.05 -3.53
N TYR A 129 -17.07 -19.10 -4.43
CA TYR A 129 -17.18 -19.36 -5.86
C TYR A 129 -16.00 -18.81 -6.69
N GLN A 130 -15.22 -17.89 -6.14
CA GLN A 130 -14.09 -17.26 -6.82
C GLN A 130 -12.80 -17.44 -6.03
N PHE A 131 -11.79 -17.99 -6.68
CA PHE A 131 -10.46 -18.16 -6.11
C PHE A 131 -9.41 -17.53 -7.01
N THR A 132 -8.46 -16.79 -6.45
CA THR A 132 -7.33 -16.23 -7.19
C THR A 132 -6.04 -16.68 -6.52
N CYS A 133 -5.14 -17.30 -7.27
CA CYS A 133 -3.78 -17.56 -6.81
C CYS A 133 -2.82 -16.63 -7.54
N LYS A 134 -2.02 -15.83 -6.82
CA LYS A 134 -1.04 -14.92 -7.44
C LYS A 134 0.29 -15.60 -7.78
N SER A 135 0.53 -16.82 -7.31
CA SER A 135 1.77 -17.54 -7.62
C SER A 135 1.74 -18.11 -9.05
N LYS A 136 2.85 -18.00 -9.77
CA LYS A 136 3.00 -18.66 -11.09
C LYS A 136 3.12 -20.17 -10.97
N THR A 137 3.67 -20.65 -9.87
CA THR A 137 3.76 -22.08 -9.55
C THR A 137 2.68 -22.40 -8.54
N PRO A 138 1.77 -23.36 -8.81
CA PRO A 138 0.71 -23.70 -7.87
C PRO A 138 1.32 -24.17 -6.53
N PRO A 139 0.94 -23.57 -5.39
CA PRO A 139 1.40 -24.06 -4.10
C PRO A 139 0.73 -25.38 -3.72
N TYR A 140 1.27 -26.04 -2.69
CA TYR A 140 0.64 -27.25 -2.18
C TYR A 140 -0.68 -26.89 -1.50
N ILE A 141 -1.75 -27.58 -1.91
CA ILE A 141 -3.05 -27.56 -1.25
C ILE A 141 -3.37 -28.99 -0.82
N ASP A 142 -3.74 -29.15 0.45
CA ASP A 142 -4.29 -30.41 0.95
C ASP A 142 -5.57 -30.77 0.16
N PRO A 143 -5.75 -32.01 -0.32
CA PRO A 143 -6.91 -32.40 -1.13
C PRO A 143 -8.28 -32.11 -0.49
N THR A 144 -8.36 -31.95 0.83
CA THR A 144 -9.62 -31.62 1.51
C THR A 144 -9.65 -30.17 2.01
N ALA A 145 -8.74 -29.29 1.56
CA ALA A 145 -8.69 -27.89 1.96
C ALA A 145 -10.03 -27.17 1.75
N PHE A 146 -10.78 -27.53 0.70
CA PHE A 146 -12.06 -26.93 0.34
C PHE A 146 -13.29 -27.74 0.76
N GLY A 147 -13.10 -28.86 1.47
CA GLY A 147 -14.18 -29.80 1.80
C GLY A 147 -14.43 -30.86 0.73
N TRP A 148 -15.59 -31.51 0.80
CA TRP A 148 -15.94 -32.64 -0.07
C TRP A 148 -16.86 -32.27 -1.24
N ASP A 149 -17.14 -30.98 -1.39
CA ASP A 149 -18.13 -30.46 -2.31
C ASP A 149 -17.47 -29.47 -3.30
N ASP A 150 -17.81 -29.61 -4.58
CA ASP A 150 -17.24 -28.84 -5.69
C ASP A 150 -17.82 -27.40 -5.77
N TYR A 151 -17.49 -26.54 -4.79
CA TYR A 151 -18.04 -25.18 -4.71
C TYR A 151 -17.32 -24.14 -5.60
N LEU A 152 -16.14 -24.48 -6.12
CA LEU A 152 -15.26 -23.52 -6.78
C LEU A 152 -15.60 -23.37 -8.27
N ASN A 153 -16.14 -22.21 -8.65
CA ASN A 153 -16.59 -21.96 -10.02
C ASN A 153 -15.54 -21.32 -10.92
N THR A 154 -14.61 -20.53 -10.38
CA THR A 154 -13.59 -19.87 -11.21
C THR A 154 -12.30 -19.70 -10.44
N LEU A 155 -11.22 -20.21 -11.04
CA LEU A 155 -9.86 -19.97 -10.60
C LEU A 155 -9.21 -18.94 -11.51
N PHE A 156 -8.71 -17.85 -10.93
CA PHE A 156 -7.83 -16.90 -11.60
C PHE A 156 -6.37 -17.19 -11.24
N VAL A 157 -5.53 -17.37 -12.26
CA VAL A 157 -4.09 -17.62 -12.13
C VAL A 157 -3.29 -16.57 -12.91
N PRO A 158 -1.99 -16.41 -12.66
CA PRO A 158 -1.19 -15.44 -13.39
C PRO A 158 -1.14 -15.75 -14.90
N CYS A 159 -0.94 -14.71 -15.72
CA CYS A 159 -0.72 -14.88 -17.15
C CYS A 159 0.44 -15.86 -17.44
N ASN A 160 0.25 -16.73 -18.43
CA ASN A 160 1.17 -17.80 -18.83
C ASN A 160 1.44 -18.85 -17.74
N SER A 161 0.46 -19.12 -16.87
CA SER A 161 0.57 -20.18 -15.84
C SER A 161 -0.56 -21.19 -15.89
N LYS A 162 -1.57 -21.01 -16.74
CA LYS A 162 -2.74 -21.89 -16.80
C LYS A 162 -2.38 -23.38 -16.95
N THR A 163 -1.42 -23.70 -17.82
CA THR A 163 -1.03 -25.10 -18.10
C THR A 163 -0.49 -25.84 -16.88
N ILE A 164 0.28 -25.19 -15.99
CA ILE A 164 0.78 -25.85 -14.78
C ILE A 164 -0.35 -26.06 -13.76
N TYR A 165 -1.31 -25.13 -13.67
CA TYR A 165 -2.48 -25.30 -12.81
C TYR A 165 -3.43 -26.41 -13.32
N GLU A 166 -3.58 -26.57 -14.64
CA GLU A 166 -4.39 -27.64 -15.26
C GLU A 166 -3.81 -29.05 -15.08
N THR A 167 -2.56 -29.16 -14.61
CA THR A 167 -1.85 -30.45 -14.45
C THR A 167 -1.45 -30.75 -13.01
N THR A 168 -1.61 -29.80 -12.08
CA THR A 168 -1.25 -29.98 -10.67
C THR A 168 -2.47 -30.47 -9.87
N ASP A 169 -2.26 -31.43 -8.97
CA ASP A 169 -3.32 -31.96 -8.11
C ASP A 169 -4.03 -30.86 -7.32
N VAL A 170 -5.33 -31.07 -7.06
CA VAL A 170 -6.30 -30.11 -6.48
C VAL A 170 -6.60 -28.92 -7.39
N TRP A 171 -5.58 -28.31 -7.99
CA TRP A 171 -5.74 -27.17 -8.90
C TRP A 171 -6.41 -27.54 -10.22
N LYS A 172 -6.08 -28.73 -10.76
CA LYS A 172 -6.68 -29.26 -12.00
C LYS A 172 -8.18 -29.53 -11.87
N ASP A 173 -8.68 -29.69 -10.64
CA ASP A 173 -10.07 -30.02 -10.35
C ASP A 173 -10.96 -28.76 -10.40
N PHE A 174 -10.39 -27.56 -10.51
CA PHE A 174 -11.15 -26.34 -10.75
C PHE A 174 -11.74 -26.34 -12.17
N PRO A 175 -13.07 -26.23 -12.33
CA PRO A 175 -13.75 -26.40 -13.61
C PRO A 175 -13.48 -25.28 -14.63
N ASN A 176 -12.98 -24.12 -14.18
CA ASN A 176 -12.80 -22.94 -15.01
C ASN A 176 -11.57 -22.15 -14.56
N ILE A 177 -10.42 -22.54 -15.09
CA ILE A 177 -9.13 -21.88 -14.88
C ILE A 177 -8.95 -20.79 -15.94
N ARG A 178 -8.80 -19.55 -15.48
CA ARG A 178 -8.63 -18.35 -16.30
C ARG A 178 -7.35 -17.62 -15.91
N GLU A 179 -6.66 -17.10 -16.91
CA GLU A 179 -5.52 -16.24 -16.66
C GLU A 179 -5.97 -14.81 -16.39
N LYS A 180 -5.27 -14.14 -15.47
CA LYS A 180 -5.51 -12.76 -15.10
C LYS A 180 -4.18 -12.07 -14.84
N PHE A 181 -4.10 -10.81 -15.23
CA PHE A 181 -2.97 -9.97 -14.87
C PHE A 181 -3.01 -9.66 -13.37
N ILE A 182 -1.94 -9.98 -12.65
CA ILE A 182 -1.93 -10.02 -11.19
C ILE A 182 -1.33 -8.79 -10.51
N TYR A 183 -0.52 -8.02 -11.24
CA TYR A 183 0.12 -6.84 -10.67
C TYR A 183 -0.82 -5.65 -10.68
N THR A 184 -0.80 -4.91 -9.58
CA THR A 184 -1.57 -3.69 -9.39
C THR A 184 -0.70 -2.47 -9.65
N ILE A 185 -1.29 -1.45 -10.25
CA ILE A 185 -0.67 -0.12 -10.36
C ILE A 185 -1.55 0.89 -9.63
N THR A 186 -1.00 1.59 -8.66
CA THR A 186 -1.68 2.70 -7.98
C THR A 186 -1.11 4.00 -8.53
N VAL A 187 -1.98 4.88 -9.03
CA VAL A 187 -1.57 6.19 -9.53
C VAL A 187 -2.22 7.25 -8.66
N ASN A 188 -1.39 8.09 -8.03
CA ASN A 188 -1.82 9.13 -7.12
C ASN A 188 -1.56 10.51 -7.72
N SER A 189 -2.24 11.52 -7.18
CA SER A 189 -1.86 12.93 -7.34
C SER A 189 -1.22 13.39 -6.03
N ASN A 190 -0.13 14.16 -6.09
CA ASN A 190 0.42 14.80 -4.89
C ASN A 190 -0.59 15.75 -4.23
N ASN A 191 -1.50 16.33 -5.02
CA ASN A 191 -2.62 17.11 -4.53
C ASN A 191 -3.79 17.05 -5.50
N ILE A 192 -4.90 16.44 -5.06
CA ILE A 192 -6.12 16.27 -5.85
C ILE A 192 -6.79 17.61 -6.24
N ALA A 193 -6.47 18.72 -5.55
CA ALA A 193 -6.93 20.05 -5.90
C ALA A 193 -6.15 20.64 -7.09
N TRP A 194 -4.94 20.14 -7.38
CA TRP A 194 -4.04 20.68 -8.40
C TRP A 194 -4.11 19.91 -9.72
N GLY A 195 -4.47 18.63 -9.67
CA GLY A 195 -4.64 17.82 -10.87
C GLY A 195 -5.22 16.45 -10.58
N THR A 196 -5.65 15.80 -11.65
CA THR A 196 -6.21 14.44 -11.65
C THR A 196 -5.30 13.49 -12.41
N VAL A 197 -5.38 12.21 -12.08
CA VAL A 197 -4.62 11.15 -12.75
C VAL A 197 -5.55 10.07 -13.29
N SER A 198 -5.15 9.42 -14.37
CA SER A 198 -5.82 8.24 -14.90
C SER A 198 -4.80 7.20 -15.36
N LYS A 199 -5.25 5.95 -15.49
CA LYS A 199 -4.43 4.81 -15.94
C LYS A 199 -5.24 3.87 -16.83
N SER A 200 -4.59 3.20 -17.78
CA SER A 200 -5.16 2.02 -18.43
C SER A 200 -4.96 0.78 -17.56
N THR A 201 -5.83 -0.23 -17.74
CA THR A 201 -5.75 -1.49 -17.01
C THR A 201 -4.97 -2.53 -17.83
N PRO A 202 -3.81 -3.00 -17.36
CA PRO A 202 -3.05 -4.05 -18.04
C PRO A 202 -3.78 -5.39 -17.99
N ASN A 203 -3.46 -6.26 -18.94
CA ASN A 203 -4.03 -7.59 -19.11
C ASN A 203 -2.95 -8.60 -19.55
N CYS A 204 -3.33 -9.85 -19.86
CA CYS A 204 -2.36 -10.89 -20.20
C CYS A 204 -1.70 -10.73 -21.58
N THR A 205 -2.26 -9.92 -22.46
CA THR A 205 -1.71 -9.62 -23.79
C THR A 205 -0.98 -8.27 -23.85
N ASP A 206 -1.36 -7.33 -22.98
CA ASP A 206 -0.73 -6.03 -22.83
C ASP A 206 -0.44 -5.75 -21.35
N THR A 207 0.82 -5.97 -20.96
CA THR A 207 1.30 -5.79 -19.58
C THR A 207 1.60 -4.33 -19.23
N PHE A 208 1.42 -3.42 -20.18
CA PHE A 208 1.70 -2.02 -19.98
C PHE A 208 0.47 -1.27 -19.46
N SER A 209 0.73 -0.27 -18.64
CA SER A 209 -0.26 0.71 -18.22
C SER A 209 0.15 2.09 -18.69
N THR A 210 -0.75 2.79 -19.36
CA THR A 210 -0.58 4.18 -19.80
C THR A 210 -1.18 5.10 -18.75
N LEU A 211 -0.35 5.96 -18.18
CA LEU A 211 -0.69 6.92 -17.15
C LEU A 211 -0.86 8.30 -17.77
N ASN A 212 -1.90 9.02 -17.33
CA ASN A 212 -2.10 10.41 -17.70
C ASN A 212 -2.21 11.26 -16.44
N ALA A 213 -1.59 12.44 -16.48
CA ALA A 213 -1.73 13.49 -15.50
C ALA A 213 -2.40 14.71 -16.16
N THR A 214 -3.51 15.18 -15.60
CA THR A 214 -4.25 16.34 -16.11
C THR A 214 -4.27 17.42 -15.05
N ALA A 215 -3.56 18.52 -15.31
CA ALA A 215 -3.52 19.65 -14.40
C ALA A 215 -4.85 20.43 -14.45
N LYS A 216 -5.29 20.93 -13.30
CA LYS A 216 -6.42 21.87 -13.22
C LYS A 216 -5.95 23.28 -13.58
N THR A 217 -6.88 24.18 -13.91
CA THR A 217 -6.58 25.58 -14.21
C THR A 217 -5.74 26.22 -13.10
N GLY A 218 -4.68 26.93 -13.49
CA GLY A 218 -3.75 27.55 -12.55
C GLY A 218 -2.64 26.62 -12.05
N TYR A 219 -2.60 25.37 -12.51
CA TYR A 219 -1.57 24.38 -12.20
C TYR A 219 -0.96 23.75 -13.46
N ILE A 220 0.18 23.10 -13.29
CA ILE A 220 0.89 22.34 -14.32
C ILE A 220 1.35 21.00 -13.76
N PHE A 221 1.41 19.99 -14.62
CA PHE A 221 2.13 18.75 -14.33
C PHE A 221 3.62 19.00 -14.50
N ILE A 222 4.42 18.62 -13.50
CA ILE A 222 5.88 18.78 -13.52
C ILE A 222 6.54 17.48 -13.96
N GLN A 223 6.27 16.40 -13.24
CA GLN A 223 6.87 15.07 -13.43
C GLN A 223 6.14 14.03 -12.57
N TRP A 224 6.48 12.76 -12.76
CA TRP A 224 6.15 11.69 -11.83
C TRP A 224 7.15 11.64 -10.67
N ASN A 225 6.81 10.97 -9.56
CA ASN A 225 7.64 10.89 -8.35
C ASN A 225 9.01 10.22 -8.54
N ASP A 226 9.24 9.54 -9.65
CA ASP A 226 10.52 8.97 -10.05
C ASP A 226 11.30 9.84 -11.05
N GLY A 227 10.84 11.07 -11.31
CA GLY A 227 11.50 12.05 -12.17
C GLY A 227 11.17 11.93 -13.67
N ASN A 228 10.35 10.96 -14.09
CA ASN A 228 9.91 10.88 -15.49
C ASN A 228 8.98 12.06 -15.82
N THR A 229 9.19 12.69 -16.98
CA THR A 229 8.42 13.86 -17.44
C THR A 229 7.41 13.55 -18.54
N ASP A 230 7.34 12.30 -19.02
CA ASP A 230 6.43 11.91 -20.10
C ASP A 230 4.97 11.98 -19.63
N ASN A 231 4.09 12.50 -20.48
CA ASN A 231 2.66 12.54 -20.22
C ASN A 231 1.88 12.60 -21.54
N PRO A 232 1.23 11.50 -21.99
CA PRO A 232 1.10 10.22 -21.29
C PRO A 232 2.42 9.49 -21.07
N ARG A 233 2.50 8.74 -19.97
CA ARG A 233 3.63 7.85 -19.64
C ARG A 233 3.21 6.40 -19.77
N THR A 234 4.08 5.53 -20.29
CA THR A 234 3.84 4.08 -20.32
C THR A 234 4.71 3.36 -19.28
N VAL A 235 4.13 2.40 -18.56
CA VAL A 235 4.81 1.62 -17.51
C VAL A 235 4.61 0.14 -17.74
N ASN A 236 5.69 -0.64 -17.80
CA ASN A 236 5.63 -2.10 -17.78
C ASN A 236 5.52 -2.59 -16.34
N LEU A 237 4.49 -3.37 -16.01
CA LEU A 237 4.29 -3.86 -14.65
C LEU A 237 4.88 -5.26 -14.47
N THR A 238 5.96 -5.33 -13.70
CA THR A 238 6.59 -6.58 -13.26
C THR A 238 6.37 -6.89 -11.78
N GLN A 239 5.76 -5.94 -11.05
CA GLN A 239 5.42 -6.02 -9.63
C GLN A 239 4.31 -5.01 -9.30
N ASP A 240 3.70 -5.15 -8.12
CA ASP A 240 2.80 -4.11 -7.58
C ASP A 240 3.55 -2.78 -7.50
N THR A 241 3.01 -1.73 -8.12
CA THR A 241 3.72 -0.46 -8.36
C THR A 241 2.86 0.72 -7.93
N THR A 242 3.45 1.71 -7.27
CA THR A 242 2.78 2.98 -6.94
C THR A 242 3.55 4.15 -7.53
N ILE A 243 2.86 4.99 -8.30
CA ILE A 243 3.41 6.18 -8.96
C ILE A 243 2.54 7.38 -8.60
N THR A 244 3.16 8.54 -8.38
CA THR A 244 2.46 9.78 -8.02
C THR A 244 2.79 10.86 -9.05
N ALA A 245 1.77 11.50 -9.62
CA ALA A 245 1.92 12.70 -10.43
C ALA A 245 2.19 13.91 -9.53
N ILE A 246 3.18 14.71 -9.89
CA ILE A 246 3.54 15.94 -9.20
C ILE A 246 3.00 17.13 -9.98
N PHE A 247 2.01 17.82 -9.41
CA PHE A 247 1.49 19.09 -9.90
C PHE A 247 2.06 20.26 -9.09
N ALA A 248 2.13 21.45 -9.70
CA ALA A 248 2.48 22.71 -9.06
C ALA A 248 1.71 23.88 -9.68
N LEU A 249 1.68 25.05 -9.03
CA LEU A 249 1.04 26.26 -9.59
C LEU A 249 1.68 26.64 -10.93
N ASN A 250 0.90 27.07 -11.91
CA ASN A 250 1.38 27.45 -13.24
C ASN A 250 2.37 28.62 -13.16
N ASN A 251 2.10 29.58 -12.28
CA ASN A 251 2.94 30.75 -12.02
C ASN A 251 4.17 30.42 -11.16
N ALA A 252 4.33 29.16 -10.71
CA ALA A 252 5.57 28.70 -10.09
C ALA A 252 6.76 28.77 -11.06
N ILE A 253 6.47 28.79 -12.37
CA ILE A 253 7.45 28.99 -13.45
C ILE A 253 7.15 30.32 -14.15
N GLU A 254 6.91 31.38 -13.41
CA GLU A 254 7.24 32.71 -13.92
C GLU A 254 8.73 32.92 -13.64
N ASP A 255 9.56 32.75 -14.67
CA ASP A 255 10.79 33.53 -14.76
C ASP A 255 10.37 35.00 -14.88
N VAL A 256 9.95 35.59 -13.76
CA VAL A 256 9.95 37.04 -13.65
C VAL A 256 11.43 37.40 -13.74
N ASP A 257 11.80 38.18 -14.77
CA ASP A 257 13.20 38.54 -15.11
C ASP A 257 13.99 39.05 -13.87
N ILE A 258 13.29 39.53 -12.83
CA ILE A 258 13.85 39.92 -11.53
C ILE A 258 14.51 38.78 -10.73
N PHE A 259 14.15 37.51 -10.95
CA PHE A 259 14.72 36.34 -10.26
C PHE A 259 15.73 35.56 -11.12
N LYS A 260 16.09 36.06 -12.30
CA LYS A 260 17.03 35.40 -13.24
C LYS A 260 18.40 35.10 -12.63
N ASN A 261 18.81 35.89 -11.64
CA ASN A 261 20.07 35.71 -10.91
C ASN A 261 19.91 34.96 -9.59
N LEU A 262 18.71 34.47 -9.27
CA LEU A 262 18.48 33.66 -8.08
C LEU A 262 19.21 32.33 -8.24
N LYS A 263 20.18 32.07 -7.36
CA LYS A 263 20.88 30.79 -7.30
C LYS A 263 20.56 30.11 -5.99
N ILE A 264 20.08 28.87 -6.09
CA ILE A 264 19.89 28.00 -4.94
C ILE A 264 20.83 26.81 -5.11
N TYR A 265 21.76 26.65 -4.19
CA TYR A 265 22.78 25.61 -4.28
C TYR A 265 23.17 25.10 -2.89
N PRO A 266 23.53 23.81 -2.77
CA PRO A 266 24.03 23.28 -1.51
C PRO A 266 25.38 23.93 -1.18
N ASN A 267 25.58 24.24 0.10
CA ASN A 267 26.91 24.60 0.58
C ASN A 267 27.76 23.32 0.64
N PRO A 268 28.90 23.24 -0.07
CA PRO A 268 29.68 22.01 -0.17
C PRO A 268 30.37 21.60 1.14
N THR A 269 30.35 22.45 2.17
CA THR A 269 31.03 22.24 3.45
C THR A 269 30.09 22.17 4.65
N THR A 270 28.79 22.43 4.47
CA THR A 270 27.80 22.48 5.56
C THR A 270 26.46 21.92 5.08
N ASN A 271 25.62 21.38 5.98
CA ASN A 271 24.23 20.96 5.68
C ASN A 271 23.28 22.15 5.47
N GLN A 272 23.71 23.12 4.67
CA GLN A 272 22.98 24.34 4.39
C GLN A 272 22.68 24.47 2.91
N LEU A 273 21.54 25.06 2.62
CA LEU A 273 21.18 25.50 1.29
C LEU A 273 21.43 27.02 1.21
N ASN A 274 22.28 27.43 0.28
CA ASN A 274 22.57 28.83 0.03
C ASN A 274 21.56 29.37 -0.97
N ILE A 275 20.93 30.49 -0.63
CA ILE A 275 20.07 31.26 -1.52
C ILE A 275 20.74 32.60 -1.77
N ASP A 276 21.29 32.77 -2.97
CA ASP A 276 21.94 33.99 -3.42
C ASP A 276 21.01 34.77 -4.36
N PHE A 277 20.89 36.07 -4.12
CA PHE A 277 20.02 36.99 -4.85
C PHE A 277 20.69 38.36 -4.98
N TYR A 278 20.88 38.82 -6.22
CA TYR A 278 21.42 40.15 -6.49
C TYR A 278 20.30 41.20 -6.45
N GLN A 279 20.45 42.20 -5.57
CA GLN A 279 19.66 43.46 -5.53
C GLN A 279 18.16 43.37 -5.19
N ASN A 280 17.63 42.20 -4.79
CA ASN A 280 16.21 42.04 -4.48
C ASN A 280 15.91 42.12 -2.98
N ILE A 281 14.87 42.87 -2.61
CA ILE A 281 14.30 42.88 -1.24
C ILE A 281 13.36 41.66 -1.12
N ILE A 282 13.94 40.50 -0.81
CA ILE A 282 13.17 39.31 -0.42
C ILE A 282 12.54 39.60 0.94
N LYS A 283 11.22 39.38 1.07
CA LYS A 283 10.48 39.52 2.32
C LYS A 283 10.35 38.18 3.02
N GLU A 284 9.97 37.13 2.28
CA GLU A 284 9.66 35.83 2.88
C GLU A 284 10.18 34.67 2.05
N ILE A 285 10.55 33.59 2.72
CA ILE A 285 10.81 32.29 2.10
C ILE A 285 9.99 31.24 2.84
N HIS A 286 9.22 30.46 2.08
CA HIS A 286 8.51 29.28 2.56
C HIS A 286 9.10 28.04 1.90
N ILE A 287 9.31 26.99 2.69
CA ILE A 287 9.72 25.69 2.19
C ILE A 287 8.62 24.69 2.49
N TYR A 288 8.22 23.98 1.44
CA TYR A 288 7.26 22.90 1.52
C TYR A 288 7.95 21.57 1.18
N ASP A 289 7.60 20.51 1.91
CA ASP A 289 7.92 19.15 1.47
C ASP A 289 7.14 18.78 0.20
N ILE A 290 7.44 17.62 -0.40
CA ILE A 290 6.74 17.12 -1.60
C ILE A 290 5.24 16.89 -1.40
N LEU A 291 4.79 16.76 -0.15
CA LEU A 291 3.39 16.58 0.19
C LEU A 291 2.67 17.94 0.34
N GLY A 292 3.38 19.04 0.18
CA GLY A 292 2.86 20.41 0.28
C GLY A 292 2.73 20.90 1.73
N LYS A 293 3.28 20.19 2.72
CA LYS A 293 3.31 20.66 4.10
C LYS A 293 4.46 21.65 4.25
N GLU A 294 4.19 22.80 4.86
CA GLU A 294 5.22 23.79 5.17
C GLU A 294 6.14 23.25 6.26
N VAL A 295 7.42 23.09 5.93
CA VAL A 295 8.46 22.56 6.83
C VAL A 295 9.34 23.66 7.39
N SER A 296 9.36 24.84 6.75
CA SER A 296 10.12 25.99 7.23
C SER A 296 9.57 27.29 6.64
N HIS A 297 9.64 28.36 7.43
CA HIS A 297 9.26 29.74 7.06
C HIS A 297 10.30 30.71 7.60
N MET A 298 10.64 31.73 6.82
CA MET A 298 11.56 32.77 7.24
C MET A 298 11.16 34.14 6.69
N GLN A 299 11.18 35.15 7.56
CA GLN A 299 11.09 36.57 7.24
C GLN A 299 12.50 37.14 7.09
N ILE A 300 12.75 37.95 6.06
CA ILE A 300 14.11 38.26 5.62
C ILE A 300 14.36 39.76 5.56
N ASN A 301 15.44 40.18 6.23
CA ASN A 301 15.90 41.57 6.30
C ASN A 301 17.33 41.77 5.73
N ASN A 302 18.01 40.70 5.30
CA ASN A 302 19.42 40.70 4.88
C ASN A 302 19.62 40.10 3.48
N SER A 303 20.76 40.40 2.86
CA SER A 303 21.09 40.11 1.45
C SER A 303 21.69 38.72 1.16
N MET A 304 21.96 37.89 2.17
CA MET A 304 22.32 36.46 1.99
C MET A 304 21.70 35.61 3.09
N ILE A 305 21.26 34.40 2.73
CA ILE A 305 20.53 33.51 3.62
C ILE A 305 21.13 32.11 3.54
N ASN A 306 21.45 31.57 4.72
CA ASN A 306 21.85 30.17 4.88
C ASN A 306 20.69 29.42 5.54
N LEU A 307 20.05 28.52 4.80
CA LEU A 307 18.99 27.67 5.34
C LEU A 307 19.61 26.42 5.96
N HIS A 308 19.40 26.21 7.25
CA HIS A 308 19.79 24.98 7.94
C HIS A 308 18.83 23.85 7.54
N THR A 309 19.37 22.82 6.89
CA THR A 309 18.58 21.69 6.38
C THR A 309 18.75 20.42 7.21
N GLU A 310 19.40 20.49 8.36
CA GLU A 310 19.76 19.34 9.21
C GLU A 310 18.57 18.47 9.61
N THR A 311 17.40 19.08 9.81
CA THR A 311 16.15 18.40 10.18
C THR A 311 15.33 17.91 9.00
N TRP A 312 15.74 18.25 7.77
CA TRP A 312 15.03 17.86 6.56
C TRP A 312 15.42 16.44 6.17
N GLU A 313 14.48 15.63 5.70
CA GLU A 313 14.80 14.34 5.10
C GLU A 313 15.41 14.53 3.70
N ASN A 314 16.15 13.55 3.20
CA ASN A 314 16.65 13.62 1.83
C ASN A 314 15.46 13.50 0.87
N GLY A 315 15.38 14.36 -0.13
CA GLY A 315 14.17 14.46 -0.95
C GLY A 315 14.02 15.77 -1.71
N MET A 316 12.86 15.94 -2.34
CA MET A 316 12.53 17.13 -3.11
C MET A 316 11.78 18.14 -2.23
N TYR A 317 12.05 19.43 -2.45
CA TYR A 317 11.45 20.53 -1.71
C TYR A 317 11.01 21.63 -2.66
N LEU A 318 9.87 22.25 -2.38
CA LEU A 318 9.41 23.45 -3.07
C LEU A 318 9.77 24.66 -2.23
N ILE A 319 10.62 25.53 -2.76
CA ILE A 319 11.04 26.77 -2.10
C ILE A 319 10.31 27.93 -2.77
N LYS A 320 9.33 28.51 -2.07
CA LYS A 320 8.63 29.71 -2.47
C LYS A 320 9.33 30.93 -1.89
N ILE A 321 9.70 31.87 -2.75
CA ILE A 321 10.37 33.12 -2.38
C ILE A 321 9.44 34.27 -2.73
N ILE A 322 9.21 35.17 -1.78
CA ILE A 322 8.32 36.32 -1.90
C ILE A 322 9.15 37.59 -1.75
N SER A 323 9.01 38.53 -2.69
CA SER A 323 9.61 39.86 -2.67
C SER A 323 8.52 40.94 -2.74
N GLU A 324 8.91 42.21 -2.67
CA GLU A 324 7.96 43.33 -2.84
C GLU A 324 7.29 43.36 -4.22
N ASN A 325 7.96 42.82 -5.23
CA ASN A 325 7.59 42.93 -6.63
C ASN A 325 7.05 41.62 -7.23
N GLY A 326 6.89 40.56 -6.42
CA GLY A 326 6.34 39.29 -6.86
C GLY A 326 6.82 38.10 -6.04
N SER A 327 6.54 36.89 -6.52
CA SER A 327 7.03 35.64 -5.91
C SER A 327 7.46 34.64 -6.96
N THR A 328 8.42 33.78 -6.62
CA THR A 328 8.86 32.65 -7.47
C THR A 328 8.91 31.36 -6.65
N ILE A 329 8.83 30.21 -7.31
CA ILE A 329 9.00 28.91 -6.67
C ILE A 329 10.09 28.15 -7.40
N LYS A 330 11.04 27.59 -6.64
CA LYS A 330 12.09 26.71 -7.18
C LYS A 330 11.98 25.34 -6.54
N LEU A 331 12.08 24.32 -7.37
CA LEU A 331 12.17 22.94 -6.96
C LEU A 331 13.64 22.61 -6.66
N VAL A 332 13.92 22.10 -5.46
CA VAL A 332 15.28 21.81 -5.00
C VAL A 332 15.35 20.39 -4.47
N ARG A 333 16.45 19.70 -4.77
CA ARG A 333 16.74 18.38 -4.23
C ARG A 333 17.75 18.50 -3.09
N LYS A 334 17.45 17.90 -1.95
CA LYS A 334 18.41 17.60 -0.90
C LYS A 334 18.92 16.17 -1.11
N GLU A 335 20.22 16.03 -1.32
CA GLU A 335 20.89 14.73 -1.53
C GLU A 335 21.26 14.03 -0.23
#